data_AF-A0A1G2B7W4-F1
#
_entry.id   AF-A0A1G2B7W4-F1
#
_cell.length_a   1.000
_cell.length_b   1.000
_cell.length_c   1.000
_cell.angle_alpha   90.00
_cell.angle_beta   90.00
_cell.angle_gamma   90.00
#
_symmetry.space_group_name_H-M   'P 1'
#
loop_
_entity.id
_entity.type
_entity.pdbx_description
1 polymer ?
#
loop_
_entity_poly.entity_id
_entity_poly.type
_entity_poly.pdbx_seq_one_letter_code
_entity_poly.pdbx_strand_id
1 'polypeptide(L)'
;MGYYENLNSNWHSGVPPNIRNYAAATQSGTNPTGLFGASYDAPSYVPSWKSEYASLPYLQGQIGPAQASVAALRGEAMRPAGTASPWAELSTKSQYAQAAQAKNRLARDLAGSQATASSQLAMRGGLTGGARERLAQSGSRGFMEMGQDVGRQTRENLFNIQLQDEQSRQRQLAALPEQELMIPKLLTGARGGDVGQQIDEVGRQNLFNMNAFNQRMRVLSAQRIADAQRWEAED
;
A
#
# COMPACT_ATOMS: atom_id res chain seq x y z
N MET A 1 -57.41 5.71 -23.12
CA MET A 1 -56.82 6.63 -24.10
C MET A 1 -55.61 7.27 -23.45
N GLY A 2 -54.43 6.68 -23.64
CA GLY A 2 -53.18 7.18 -23.09
C GLY A 2 -52.42 7.90 -24.19
N TYR A 3 -52.12 9.18 -23.96
CA TYR A 3 -51.24 9.96 -24.82
C TYR A 3 -49.79 9.64 -24.48
N TYR A 4 -49.01 9.42 -25.53
CA TYR A 4 -47.57 9.22 -25.53
C TYR A 4 -46.86 10.53 -25.18
N GLU A 5 -45.88 10.49 -24.29
CA GLU A 5 -44.76 11.43 -24.32
C GLU A 5 -43.49 10.73 -23.85
N ASN A 6 -42.62 10.47 -24.81
CA ASN A 6 -41.38 9.72 -24.67
C ASN A 6 -40.25 10.76 -24.61
N LEU A 7 -39.90 11.22 -23.40
CA LEU A 7 -38.81 12.18 -23.18
C LEU A 7 -37.48 11.42 -23.06
N ASN A 8 -36.90 11.16 -24.22
CA ASN A 8 -35.54 10.66 -24.38
C ASN A 8 -34.53 11.77 -24.04
N SER A 9 -34.17 11.91 -22.76
CA SER A 9 -33.10 12.82 -22.32
C SER A 9 -31.75 12.09 -22.34
N ASN A 10 -31.17 12.06 -23.54
CA ASN A 10 -29.84 11.55 -23.82
C ASN A 10 -28.81 12.56 -23.29
N TRP A 11 -28.58 12.57 -21.97
CA TRP A 11 -27.49 13.33 -21.34
C TRP A 11 -26.17 12.71 -21.77
N HIS A 12 -25.62 13.28 -22.85
CA HIS A 12 -24.28 13.06 -23.33
C HIS A 12 -23.30 13.18 -22.15
N SER A 13 -22.65 12.05 -21.84
CA SER A 13 -21.41 12.03 -21.10
C SER A 13 -20.40 12.87 -21.88
N GLY A 14 -20.25 14.13 -21.46
CA GLY A 14 -19.14 14.99 -21.85
C GLY A 14 -17.85 14.39 -21.34
N VAL A 15 -17.34 13.37 -22.04
CA VAL A 15 -15.94 13.00 -21.97
C VAL A 15 -15.19 14.22 -22.51
N PRO A 16 -14.39 14.93 -21.69
CA PRO A 16 -13.59 16.03 -22.20
C PRO A 16 -12.74 15.50 -23.36
N PRO A 17 -12.55 16.27 -24.44
CA PRO A 17 -11.72 15.83 -25.55
C PRO A 17 -10.38 15.42 -24.99
N ASN A 18 -10.07 14.13 -25.20
CA ASN A 18 -8.77 13.56 -24.95
C ASN A 18 -7.78 14.48 -25.68
N ILE A 19 -7.02 15.27 -24.90
CA ILE A 19 -5.94 16.12 -25.39
C ILE A 19 -4.88 15.15 -25.88
N ARG A 20 -5.11 14.61 -27.08
CA ARG A 20 -4.09 13.95 -27.87
C ARG A 20 -2.95 14.95 -27.95
N ASN A 21 -1.80 14.53 -27.44
CA ASN A 21 -0.50 15.16 -27.63
C ASN A 21 -0.46 16.02 -28.89
N TYR A 22 -0.69 17.32 -28.74
CA TYR A 22 -0.27 18.30 -29.73
C TYR A 22 1.22 18.52 -29.52
N ALA A 23 2.01 17.47 -29.75
CA ALA A 23 3.38 17.62 -30.20
C ALA A 23 3.29 18.07 -31.67
N ALA A 24 2.84 19.30 -31.88
CA ALA A 24 3.02 19.97 -33.15
C ALA A 24 4.49 20.38 -33.23
N ALA A 25 5.35 19.39 -33.51
CA ALA A 25 6.58 19.64 -34.21
C ALA A 25 6.21 19.99 -35.65
N THR A 26 5.75 21.21 -35.90
CA THR A 26 5.75 21.78 -37.24
C THR A 26 7.20 22.10 -37.60
N GLN A 27 7.87 21.06 -38.10
CA GLN A 27 9.05 21.18 -38.93
C GLN A 27 8.77 22.12 -40.11
N SER A 28 9.77 22.94 -40.44
CA SER A 28 10.08 23.37 -41.80
C SER A 28 9.03 24.24 -42.51
N GLY A 29 8.98 25.53 -42.14
CA GLY A 29 8.68 26.60 -43.10
C GLY A 29 9.99 27.13 -43.66
N THR A 30 10.26 26.83 -44.93
CA THR A 30 11.45 27.20 -45.71
C THR A 30 11.94 28.64 -45.48
N ASN A 31 13.15 28.79 -44.95
CA ASN A 31 13.90 30.04 -45.01
C ASN A 31 14.21 30.36 -46.49
N PRO A 32 13.86 31.55 -47.01
CA PRO A 32 14.41 31.99 -48.28
C PRO A 32 15.91 32.20 -48.11
N THR A 33 16.66 31.47 -48.91
CA THR A 33 18.11 31.56 -49.10
C THR A 33 18.51 32.99 -49.48
N GLY A 34 18.85 33.79 -48.46
CA GLY A 34 19.57 35.05 -48.58
C GLY A 34 21.04 34.84 -48.19
N LEU A 35 21.93 35.14 -49.12
CA LEU A 35 23.37 34.91 -49.26
C LEU A 35 24.35 35.23 -48.09
N PHE A 36 23.91 35.37 -46.84
CA PHE A 36 24.80 35.54 -45.67
C PHE A 36 24.41 34.55 -44.56
N GLY A 37 25.04 33.38 -44.61
CA GLY A 37 24.76 32.23 -43.75
C GLY A 37 25.24 32.41 -42.31
N ALA A 38 24.32 32.86 -41.46
CA ALA A 38 24.29 32.46 -40.06
C ALA A 38 22.83 32.12 -39.73
N SER A 39 22.43 30.87 -39.99
CA SER A 39 21.18 30.33 -39.47
C SER A 39 21.33 30.17 -37.97
N TYR A 40 20.96 31.20 -37.22
CA TYR A 40 20.82 31.12 -35.78
C TYR A 40 19.60 30.25 -35.48
N ASP A 41 19.80 28.95 -35.31
CA ASP A 41 18.79 28.07 -34.74
C ASP A 41 18.47 28.58 -33.33
N ALA A 42 17.30 29.19 -33.18
CA ALA A 42 16.86 29.67 -31.89
C ALA A 42 16.76 28.47 -30.93
N PRO A 43 17.27 28.58 -29.69
CA PRO A 43 17.18 27.50 -28.73
C PRO A 43 15.71 27.08 -28.57
N SER A 44 15.44 25.79 -28.70
CA SER A 44 14.12 25.23 -28.44
C SER A 44 13.92 25.05 -26.94
N TYR A 45 12.79 25.50 -26.40
CA TYR A 45 12.44 25.23 -25.01
C TYR A 45 12.31 23.73 -24.77
N VAL A 46 13.10 23.20 -23.84
CA VAL A 46 12.98 21.81 -23.36
C VAL A 46 12.36 21.88 -21.96
N PRO A 47 11.13 21.37 -21.77
CA PRO A 47 10.50 21.34 -20.46
C PRO A 47 11.39 20.58 -19.46
N SER A 48 11.57 21.15 -18.27
CA SER A 48 12.29 20.46 -17.18
C SER A 48 11.42 19.41 -16.49
N TRP A 49 10.10 19.56 -16.63
CA TRP A 49 9.08 18.63 -16.19
C TRP A 49 8.91 17.51 -17.24
N LYS A 50 8.91 16.25 -16.80
CA LYS A 50 8.50 15.13 -17.64
C LYS A 50 7.03 14.82 -17.36
N SER A 51 6.20 14.83 -18.40
CA SER A 51 4.77 14.48 -18.31
C SER A 51 4.51 13.07 -17.77
N GLU A 52 5.53 12.21 -17.82
CA GLU A 52 5.54 10.86 -17.25
C GLU A 52 5.26 10.84 -15.74
N TYR A 53 5.70 11.86 -14.99
CA TYR A 53 5.55 11.91 -13.53
C TYR A 53 4.12 12.23 -13.07
N ALA A 54 3.34 12.95 -13.87
CA ALA A 54 1.92 13.22 -13.60
C ALA A 54 0.97 12.24 -14.30
N SER A 55 1.53 11.26 -15.02
CA SER A 55 0.71 10.20 -15.58
C SER A 55 0.13 9.36 -14.43
N LEU A 56 -1.20 9.16 -14.47
CA LEU A 56 -1.97 8.32 -13.55
C LEU A 56 -1.28 7.00 -13.12
N PRO A 57 -0.56 6.25 -13.98
CA PRO A 57 0.13 5.03 -13.54
C PRO A 57 1.20 5.24 -12.47
N TYR A 58 1.91 6.39 -12.44
CA TYR A 58 2.94 6.65 -11.43
C TYR A 58 2.33 6.96 -10.05
N LEU A 59 1.26 7.77 -10.04
CA LEU A 59 0.46 8.04 -8.84
C LEU A 59 -0.28 6.78 -8.35
N GLN A 60 -0.76 5.95 -9.26
CA GLN A 60 -1.43 4.68 -8.94
C GLN A 60 -0.44 3.64 -8.38
N GLY A 61 0.84 3.69 -8.78
CA GLY A 61 1.91 2.89 -8.19
C GLY A 61 2.23 3.26 -6.73
N GLN A 62 2.07 4.53 -6.34
CA GLN A 62 2.29 4.99 -4.96
C GLN A 62 1.04 4.92 -4.08
N ILE A 63 -0.16 5.13 -4.65
CA ILE A 63 -1.44 5.12 -3.92
C ILE A 63 -2.02 3.69 -3.82
N GLY A 64 -1.71 2.82 -4.79
CA GLY A 64 -2.18 1.43 -4.84
C GLY A 64 -1.87 0.62 -3.58
N PRO A 65 -0.63 0.64 -3.05
CA PRO A 65 -0.28 -0.05 -1.81
C PRO A 65 -1.04 0.46 -0.57
N ALA A 66 -1.28 1.78 -0.49
CA ALA A 66 -2.01 2.40 0.61
C ALA A 66 -3.52 2.11 0.55
N GLN A 67 -4.10 2.08 -0.65
CA GLN A 67 -5.49 1.66 -0.83
C GLN A 67 -5.68 0.16 -0.55
N ALA A 68 -4.74 -0.67 -0.98
CA ALA A 68 -4.77 -2.11 -0.72
C ALA A 68 -4.66 -2.43 0.78
N SER A 69 -3.78 -1.72 1.51
CA SER A 69 -3.63 -1.93 2.95
C SER A 69 -4.87 -1.50 3.73
N VAL A 70 -5.49 -0.37 3.40
CA VAL A 70 -6.75 0.08 4.02
C VAL A 70 -7.91 -0.84 3.66
N ALA A 71 -7.98 -1.34 2.42
CA ALA A 71 -9.00 -2.32 2.02
C ALA A 71 -8.84 -3.65 2.78
N ALA A 72 -7.61 -4.12 2.99
CA ALA A 72 -7.33 -5.30 3.80
C ALA A 72 -7.68 -5.08 5.28
N LEU A 73 -7.31 -3.93 5.86
CA LEU A 73 -7.69 -3.52 7.21
C LEU A 73 -9.20 -3.42 7.38
N ARG A 74 -9.91 -2.86 6.39
CA ARG A 74 -11.37 -2.80 6.37
C ARG A 74 -11.97 -4.20 6.32
N GLY A 75 -11.45 -5.08 5.47
CA GLY A 75 -11.88 -6.47 5.39
C GLY A 75 -11.73 -7.22 6.71
N GLU A 76 -10.61 -7.03 7.41
CA GLU A 76 -10.35 -7.66 8.71
C GLU A 76 -11.20 -7.04 9.84
N ALA A 77 -11.34 -5.71 9.87
CA ALA A 77 -12.12 -5.03 10.90
C ALA A 77 -13.63 -5.26 10.78
N MET A 78 -14.15 -5.37 9.54
CA MET A 78 -15.57 -5.65 9.26
C MET A 78 -15.91 -7.14 9.29
N ARG A 79 -14.95 -7.99 9.64
CA ARG A 79 -15.16 -9.42 9.83
C ARG A 79 -16.29 -9.68 10.85
N PRO A 80 -17.18 -10.67 10.63
CA PRO A 80 -18.29 -10.98 11.54
C PRO A 80 -17.80 -11.26 12.97
N ALA A 81 -18.50 -10.71 13.96
CA ALA A 81 -18.20 -10.98 15.36
C ALA A 81 -18.23 -12.49 15.65
N GLY A 82 -17.24 -12.98 16.41
CA GLY A 82 -17.14 -14.39 16.78
C GLY A 82 -16.47 -15.30 15.75
N THR A 83 -16.08 -14.79 14.58
CA THR A 83 -15.09 -15.50 13.75
C THR A 83 -13.69 -15.33 14.38
N ALA A 84 -12.68 -16.09 13.97
CA ALA A 84 -11.30 -15.90 14.42
C ALA A 84 -10.49 -15.17 13.35
N SER A 85 -9.60 -14.25 13.72
CA SER A 85 -8.63 -13.72 12.76
C SER A 85 -7.60 -14.79 12.36
N PRO A 86 -6.89 -14.61 11.24
CA PRO A 86 -5.77 -15.50 10.89
C PRO A 86 -4.72 -15.62 12.01
N TRP A 87 -4.47 -14.53 12.75
CA TRP A 87 -3.58 -14.56 13.92
C TRP A 87 -4.17 -15.39 15.06
N ALA A 88 -5.46 -15.23 15.34
CA ALA A 88 -6.14 -15.99 16.38
C ALA A 88 -6.19 -17.49 16.04
N GLU A 89 -6.42 -17.85 14.78
CA GLU A 89 -6.36 -19.24 14.31
C GLU A 89 -4.96 -19.85 14.47
N LEU A 90 -3.92 -19.13 14.04
CA LEU A 90 -2.53 -19.57 14.20
C LEU A 90 -2.16 -19.74 15.67
N SER A 91 -2.52 -18.76 16.49
CA SER A 91 -2.26 -18.77 17.94
C SER A 91 -2.98 -19.92 18.63
N THR A 92 -4.24 -20.16 18.25
CA THR A 92 -5.04 -21.30 18.72
C THR A 92 -4.36 -22.64 18.37
N LYS A 93 -3.92 -22.81 17.10
CA LYS A 93 -3.19 -24.01 16.67
C LYS A 93 -1.89 -24.20 17.46
N SER A 94 -1.13 -23.12 17.65
CA SER A 94 0.09 -23.13 18.47
C SER A 94 -0.19 -23.56 19.90
N GLN A 95 -1.25 -23.03 20.52
CA GLN A 95 -1.63 -23.35 21.89
C GLN A 95 -2.02 -24.83 22.05
N TYR A 96 -2.76 -25.39 21.09
CA TYR A 96 -3.06 -26.83 21.08
C TYR A 96 -1.81 -27.69 20.91
N ALA A 97 -0.88 -27.29 20.03
CA ALA A 97 0.39 -28.00 19.86
C ALA A 97 1.23 -27.99 21.15
N GLN A 98 1.30 -26.83 21.83
CA GLN A 98 1.98 -26.71 23.12
C GLN A 98 1.31 -27.56 24.20
N ALA A 99 -0.02 -27.57 24.28
CA ALA A 99 -0.76 -28.41 25.22
C ALA A 99 -0.52 -29.91 24.98
N ALA A 100 -0.47 -30.35 23.72
CA ALA A 100 -0.13 -31.72 23.36
C ALA A 100 1.31 -32.08 23.75
N GLN A 101 2.26 -31.20 23.50
CA GLN A 101 3.65 -31.40 23.93
C GLN A 101 3.78 -31.46 25.46
N ALA A 102 3.07 -30.59 26.18
CA ALA A 102 3.03 -30.58 27.64
C ALA A 102 2.52 -31.92 28.18
N LYS A 103 1.38 -32.41 27.66
CA LYS A 103 0.84 -33.74 28.01
C LYS A 103 1.83 -34.87 27.72
N ASN A 104 2.54 -34.82 26.60
CA ASN A 104 3.54 -35.83 26.24
C ASN A 104 4.79 -35.81 27.13
N ARG A 105 5.19 -34.65 27.63
CA ARG A 105 6.26 -34.55 28.65
C ARG A 105 5.78 -35.12 29.97
N LEU A 106 4.57 -34.74 30.38
CA LEU A 106 3.92 -35.22 31.59
C LEU A 106 3.79 -36.75 31.63
N ALA A 107 3.36 -37.36 30.52
CA ALA A 107 3.28 -38.81 30.40
C ALA A 107 4.66 -39.48 30.56
N ARG A 108 5.73 -38.86 30.03
CA ARG A 108 7.11 -39.37 30.17
C ARG A 108 7.63 -39.22 31.59
N ASP A 109 7.42 -38.08 32.22
CA ASP A 109 7.83 -37.83 33.61
C ASP A 109 7.11 -38.78 34.57
N LEU A 110 5.81 -39.01 34.33
CA LEU A 110 5.04 -39.99 35.08
C LEU A 110 5.58 -41.41 34.86
N ALA A 111 5.82 -41.82 33.61
CA ALA A 111 6.39 -43.14 33.34
C ALA A 111 7.76 -43.33 34.02
N GLY A 112 8.62 -42.30 34.02
CA GLY A 112 9.92 -42.32 34.70
C GLY A 112 9.81 -42.41 36.22
N SER A 113 8.92 -41.63 36.84
CA SER A 113 8.66 -41.69 38.28
C SER A 113 8.05 -43.03 38.69
N GLN A 114 7.14 -43.57 37.90
CA GLN A 114 6.52 -44.87 38.13
C GLN A 114 7.54 -46.01 37.99
N ALA A 115 8.43 -45.94 36.98
CA ALA A 115 9.53 -46.87 36.82
C ALA A 115 10.49 -46.84 38.02
N THR A 116 10.84 -45.64 38.51
CA THR A 116 11.70 -45.46 39.69
C THR A 116 11.05 -46.04 40.95
N ALA A 117 9.78 -45.70 41.19
CA ALA A 117 9.02 -46.22 42.33
C ALA A 117 8.85 -47.75 42.26
N SER A 118 8.61 -48.29 41.06
CA SER A 118 8.55 -49.75 40.85
C SER A 118 9.89 -50.43 41.14
N SER A 119 11.00 -49.81 40.72
CA SER A 119 12.36 -50.34 40.95
C SER A 119 12.71 -50.33 42.44
N GLN A 120 12.34 -49.27 43.16
CA GLN A 120 12.52 -49.20 44.62
C GLN A 120 11.71 -50.27 45.36
N LEU A 121 10.47 -50.52 44.94
CA LEU A 121 9.64 -51.58 45.53
C LEU A 121 10.15 -52.98 45.19
N ALA A 122 10.65 -53.18 43.97
CA ALA A 122 11.30 -54.42 43.57
C ALA A 122 12.52 -54.71 44.47
N MET A 123 13.36 -53.70 44.72
CA MET A 123 14.54 -53.82 45.59
C MET A 123 14.18 -54.08 47.07
N ARG A 124 13.01 -53.63 47.54
CA ARG A 124 12.63 -53.69 48.97
C ARG A 124 11.89 -54.97 49.39
N GLY A 125 11.73 -55.94 48.48
CA GLY A 125 11.07 -57.22 48.80
C GLY A 125 10.03 -57.69 47.78
N GLY A 126 10.00 -57.11 46.58
CA GLY A 126 9.17 -57.57 45.48
C GLY A 126 7.83 -56.83 45.36
N LEU A 127 7.49 -56.50 44.12
CA LEU A 127 6.21 -55.93 43.74
C LEU A 127 5.11 -56.98 43.92
N THR A 128 4.54 -57.05 45.13
CA THR A 128 3.26 -57.74 45.33
C THR A 128 2.18 -57.02 44.50
N GLY A 129 1.25 -57.76 43.90
CA GLY A 129 0.25 -57.23 42.97
C GLY A 129 -0.49 -55.98 43.50
N GLY A 130 -0.82 -55.95 44.80
CA GLY A 130 -1.49 -54.81 45.44
C GLY A 130 -0.61 -53.56 45.66
N ALA A 131 0.72 -53.67 45.65
CA ALA A 131 1.61 -52.50 45.65
C ALA A 131 1.69 -51.88 44.25
N ARG A 132 1.77 -52.72 43.21
CA ARG A 132 1.76 -52.28 41.81
C ARG A 132 0.44 -51.60 41.44
N GLU A 133 -0.67 -52.14 41.91
CA GLU A 133 -2.00 -51.59 41.64
C GLU A 133 -2.21 -50.23 42.32
N ARG A 134 -1.74 -50.07 43.57
CA ARG A 134 -1.74 -48.77 44.25
C ARG A 134 -0.86 -47.73 43.56
N LEU A 135 0.31 -48.14 43.05
CA LEU A 135 1.19 -47.26 42.28
C LEU A 135 0.58 -46.86 40.93
N ALA A 136 -0.07 -47.80 40.25
CA ALA A 136 -0.80 -47.54 39.02
C ALA A 136 -1.97 -46.58 39.27
N GLN A 137 -2.72 -46.79 40.35
CA GLN A 137 -3.88 -45.97 40.71
C GLN A 137 -3.48 -44.56 41.21
N SER A 138 -2.35 -44.45 41.92
CA SER A 138 -1.79 -43.15 42.31
C SER A 138 -1.25 -42.38 41.10
N GLY A 139 -0.53 -43.06 40.20
CA GLY A 139 -0.01 -42.46 38.97
C GLY A 139 -1.12 -42.01 38.01
N SER A 140 -2.19 -42.78 37.86
CA SER A 140 -3.32 -42.43 37.01
C SER A 140 -4.09 -41.22 37.53
N ARG A 141 -4.28 -41.08 38.86
CA ARG A 141 -4.88 -39.87 39.45
C ARG A 141 -4.01 -38.64 39.23
N GLY A 142 -2.70 -38.73 39.48
CA GLY A 142 -1.77 -37.62 39.25
C GLY A 142 -1.75 -37.18 37.79
N PHE A 143 -1.75 -38.13 36.85
CA PHE A 143 -1.88 -37.82 35.41
C PHE A 143 -3.18 -37.08 35.09
N MET A 144 -4.28 -37.52 35.69
CA MET A 144 -5.61 -36.97 35.42
C MET A 144 -5.75 -35.55 35.98
N GLU A 145 -5.27 -35.29 37.20
CA GLU A 145 -5.22 -33.93 37.78
C GLU A 145 -4.33 -33.00 36.96
N MET A 146 -3.11 -33.41 36.64
CA MET A 146 -2.19 -32.59 35.85
C MET A 146 -2.71 -32.38 34.41
N GLY A 147 -3.38 -33.38 33.84
CA GLY A 147 -4.06 -33.26 32.55
C GLY A 147 -5.23 -32.27 32.57
N GLN A 148 -5.95 -32.18 33.69
CA GLN A 148 -7.00 -31.18 33.90
C GLN A 148 -6.42 -29.77 34.03
N ASP A 149 -5.31 -29.60 34.74
CA ASP A 149 -4.62 -28.31 34.85
C ASP A 149 -4.13 -27.79 33.50
N VAL A 150 -3.47 -28.64 32.69
CA VAL A 150 -3.08 -28.29 31.32
C VAL A 150 -4.30 -27.92 30.49
N GLY A 151 -5.41 -28.65 30.65
CA GLY A 151 -6.68 -28.35 29.98
C GLY A 151 -7.33 -27.04 30.43
N ARG A 152 -7.23 -26.68 31.71
CA ARG A 152 -7.73 -25.40 32.25
C ARG A 152 -6.90 -24.24 31.70
N GLN A 153 -5.58 -24.34 31.81
CA GLN A 153 -4.66 -23.32 31.31
C GLN A 153 -4.78 -23.13 29.80
N THR A 154 -4.95 -24.22 29.03
CA THR A 154 -5.17 -24.13 27.58
C THR A 154 -6.45 -23.35 27.27
N ARG A 155 -7.55 -23.61 27.99
CA ARG A 155 -8.82 -22.89 27.80
C ARG A 155 -8.71 -21.41 28.16
N GLU A 156 -8.03 -21.09 29.27
CA GLU A 156 -7.74 -19.70 29.66
C GLU A 156 -6.93 -18.98 28.57
N ASN A 157 -5.89 -19.62 28.03
CA ASN A 157 -5.09 -19.05 26.94
C ASN A 157 -5.90 -18.84 25.66
N LEU A 158 -6.76 -19.80 25.29
CA LEU A 158 -7.63 -19.66 24.13
C LEU A 158 -8.63 -18.51 24.30
N PHE A 159 -9.21 -18.37 25.48
CA PHE A 159 -10.09 -17.24 25.79
C PHE A 159 -9.36 -15.90 25.72
N ASN A 160 -8.13 -15.84 26.25
CA ASN A 160 -7.29 -14.64 26.16
C ASN A 160 -6.94 -14.30 24.70
N ILE A 161 -6.64 -15.29 23.85
CA ILE A 161 -6.40 -15.09 22.42
C ILE A 161 -7.64 -14.50 21.74
N GLN A 162 -8.83 -15.05 22.01
CA GLN A 162 -10.09 -14.52 21.46
C GLN A 162 -10.37 -13.10 21.94
N LEU A 163 -10.14 -12.82 23.22
CA LEU A 163 -10.32 -11.48 23.78
C LEU A 163 -9.35 -10.45 23.19
N GLN A 164 -8.08 -10.84 23.01
CA GLN A 164 -7.08 -10.00 22.35
C GLN A 164 -7.40 -9.77 20.87
N ASP A 165 -7.90 -10.79 20.17
CA ASP A 165 -8.35 -10.68 18.79
C ASP A 165 -9.51 -9.69 18.65
N GLU A 166 -10.53 -9.82 19.49
CA GLU A 166 -11.69 -8.93 19.51
C GLU A 166 -11.30 -7.50 19.89
N GLN A 167 -10.41 -7.33 20.88
CA GLN A 167 -9.87 -6.01 21.22
C GLN A 167 -9.11 -5.40 20.04
N SER A 168 -8.37 -6.21 19.28
CA SER A 168 -7.63 -5.74 18.10
C SER A 168 -8.57 -5.35 16.97
N ARG A 169 -9.62 -6.14 16.72
CA ARG A 169 -10.71 -5.82 15.79
C ARG A 169 -11.37 -4.49 16.16
N GLN A 170 -11.69 -4.27 17.42
CA GLN A 170 -12.28 -3.01 17.90
C GLN A 170 -11.35 -1.81 17.70
N ARG A 171 -10.05 -1.95 17.98
CA ARG A 171 -9.05 -0.89 17.72
C ARG A 171 -8.93 -0.57 16.23
N GLN A 172 -8.93 -1.60 15.38
CA GLN A 172 -8.89 -1.42 13.92
C GLN A 172 -10.17 -0.73 13.44
N LEU A 173 -11.34 -1.15 13.92
CA LEU A 173 -12.63 -0.55 13.60
C LEU A 173 -12.72 0.91 14.05
N ALA A 174 -12.14 1.25 15.21
CA ALA A 174 -12.05 2.63 15.67
C ALA A 174 -11.08 3.49 14.82
N ALA A 175 -10.02 2.89 14.27
CA ALA A 175 -9.04 3.58 13.43
C ALA A 175 -9.47 3.71 11.95
N LEU A 176 -10.40 2.88 11.48
CA LEU A 176 -10.87 2.88 10.09
C LEU A 176 -11.34 4.26 9.59
N PRO A 177 -12.19 5.02 10.31
CA PRO A 177 -12.66 6.31 9.82
C PRO A 177 -11.53 7.31 9.57
N GLU A 178 -10.51 7.33 10.44
CA GLU A 178 -9.35 8.21 10.28
C GLU A 178 -8.51 7.82 9.06
N GLN A 179 -8.30 6.53 8.84
CA GLN A 179 -7.56 6.02 7.69
C GLN A 179 -8.32 6.24 6.37
N GLU A 180 -9.65 6.11 6.38
CA GLU A 180 -10.50 6.39 5.22
C GLU A 180 -10.48 7.86 4.84
N LEU A 181 -10.37 8.77 5.81
CA LEU A 181 -10.21 10.21 5.55
C LEU A 181 -8.81 10.59 5.06
N MET A 182 -7.79 9.75 5.30
CA MET A 182 -6.42 9.99 4.86
C MET A 182 -6.22 9.72 3.36
N ILE A 183 -6.89 8.72 2.79
CA ILE A 183 -6.76 8.37 1.36
C ILE A 183 -7.16 9.55 0.43
N PRO A 184 -8.32 10.21 0.61
CA PRO A 184 -8.68 11.38 -0.18
C PRO A 184 -7.68 12.53 -0.02
N LYS A 185 -7.11 12.73 1.18
CA LYS A 185 -6.12 13.79 1.45
C LYS A 185 -4.80 13.54 0.73
N LEU A 186 -4.33 12.30 0.68
CA LEU A 186 -3.15 11.92 -0.09
C LEU A 186 -3.39 12.12 -1.59
N LEU A 187 -4.59 11.76 -2.07
CA LEU A 187 -4.97 11.95 -3.47
C LEU A 187 -5.08 13.44 -3.86
N THR A 188 -5.67 14.29 -3.03
CA THR A 188 -5.74 15.74 -3.30
C THR A 188 -4.40 16.43 -3.15
N GLY A 189 -3.56 16.03 -2.18
CA GLY A 189 -2.20 16.56 -2.03
C GLY A 189 -1.31 16.26 -3.23
N ALA A 190 -1.35 15.02 -3.72
CA ALA A 190 -0.58 14.63 -4.91
C ALA A 190 -1.03 15.39 -6.17
N ARG A 191 -2.34 15.46 -6.42
CA ARG A 191 -2.89 16.22 -7.55
C ARG A 191 -2.63 17.73 -7.45
N GLY A 192 -2.64 18.30 -6.26
CA GLY A 192 -2.39 19.72 -6.03
C GLY A 192 -0.94 20.13 -6.34
N GLY A 193 0.03 19.26 -6.01
CA GLY A 193 1.44 19.46 -6.36
C GLY A 193 1.69 19.44 -7.87
N ASP A 194 1.05 18.51 -8.58
CA ASP A 194 1.18 18.37 -10.03
C ASP A 194 0.60 19.58 -10.79
N VAL A 195 -0.57 20.08 -10.34
CA VAL A 195 -1.19 21.29 -10.92
C VAL A 195 -0.33 22.53 -10.68
N GLY A 196 0.25 22.67 -9.48
CA GLY A 196 1.17 23.78 -9.17
C GLY A 196 2.40 23.78 -10.08
N GLN A 197 3.03 22.62 -10.25
CA GLN A 197 4.19 22.47 -11.14
C GLN A 197 3.84 22.73 -12.61
N GLN A 198 2.65 22.32 -13.07
CA GLN A 198 2.18 22.61 -14.42
C GLN A 198 1.98 24.12 -14.65
N ILE A 199 1.43 24.84 -13.68
CA ILE A 199 1.24 26.30 -13.76
C ILE A 199 2.60 27.02 -13.79
N ASP A 200 3.54 26.61 -12.95
CA ASP A 200 4.89 27.18 -12.92
C ASP A 200 5.64 26.95 -14.26
N GLU A 201 5.46 25.79 -14.88
CA GLU A 201 6.07 25.45 -16.16
C GLU A 201 5.49 26.30 -17.31
N VAL A 202 4.18 26.54 -17.32
CA VAL A 202 3.55 27.49 -18.26
C VAL A 202 4.12 28.90 -18.08
N GLY A 203 4.33 29.32 -16.82
CA GLY A 203 5.00 30.59 -16.51
C GLY A 203 6.41 30.68 -17.08
N ARG A 204 7.22 29.63 -16.91
CA ARG A 204 8.59 29.54 -17.46
C ARG A 204 8.60 29.56 -18.99
N GLN A 205 7.68 28.84 -19.63
CA GLN A 205 7.55 28.82 -21.08
C GLN A 205 7.19 30.20 -21.63
N ASN A 206 6.25 30.90 -20.99
CA ASN A 206 5.88 32.26 -21.37
C ASN A 206 7.07 33.24 -21.24
N LEU A 207 7.83 33.14 -20.15
CA LEU A 207 9.02 33.95 -19.92
C LEU A 207 10.13 33.66 -20.95
N PHE A 208 10.33 32.38 -21.28
CA PHE A 208 11.26 31.97 -22.34
C PHE A 208 10.85 32.55 -23.70
N ASN A 209 9.56 32.44 -24.07
CA ASN A 209 9.04 33.00 -25.32
C ASN A 209 9.21 34.52 -25.40
N MET A 210 8.96 35.23 -24.30
CA MET A 210 9.22 36.68 -24.23
C MET A 210 10.70 37.02 -24.42
N ASN A 211 11.60 36.28 -23.78
CA ASN A 211 13.04 36.50 -23.93
C ASN A 211 13.51 36.21 -25.36
N ALA A 212 13.05 35.13 -25.96
CA ALA A 212 13.35 34.79 -27.35
C ALA A 212 12.82 35.86 -28.33
N PHE A 213 11.61 36.37 -28.10
CA PHE A 213 11.06 37.49 -28.86
C PHE A 213 11.92 38.75 -28.74
N ASN A 214 12.30 39.14 -27.51
CA ASN A 214 13.15 40.31 -27.27
C ASN A 214 14.52 40.18 -27.96
N GLN A 215 15.11 38.98 -27.95
CA GLN A 215 16.37 38.71 -28.65
C GLN A 215 16.20 38.87 -30.18
N ARG A 216 15.13 38.31 -30.76
CA ARG A 216 14.82 38.46 -32.19
C ARG A 216 14.64 39.92 -32.59
N MET A 217 13.92 40.69 -31.77
CA MET A 217 13.73 42.12 -32.04
C MET A 217 15.04 42.92 -31.97
N ARG A 218 15.94 42.58 -31.04
CA ARG A 218 17.28 43.19 -30.98
C ARG A 218 18.09 42.89 -32.23
N VAL A 219 18.11 41.63 -32.68
CA VAL A 219 18.82 41.24 -33.91
C VAL A 219 18.22 41.96 -35.13
N LEU A 220 16.89 42.00 -35.24
CA LEU A 220 16.22 42.70 -36.33
C LEU A 220 16.55 44.20 -36.34
N SER A 221 16.58 44.85 -35.16
CA SER A 221 16.97 46.25 -35.07
C SER A 221 18.42 46.49 -35.47
N ALA A 222 19.33 45.58 -35.10
CA ALA A 222 20.74 45.66 -35.49
C ALA A 222 20.91 45.47 -37.01
N GLN A 223 20.18 44.54 -37.62
CA GLN A 223 20.17 44.35 -39.07
C GLN A 223 19.69 45.59 -39.79
N ARG A 224 18.59 46.21 -39.34
CA ARG A 224 18.07 47.44 -39.95
C ARG A 224 19.06 48.61 -39.87
N ILE A 225 19.79 48.73 -38.76
CA ILE A 225 20.83 49.76 -38.60
C ILE A 225 22.02 49.46 -39.53
N ALA A 226 22.46 48.21 -39.57
CA ALA A 226 23.56 47.79 -40.44
C ALA A 226 23.24 47.99 -41.92
N ASP A 227 22.00 47.67 -42.33
CA ASP A 227 21.51 47.93 -43.68
C ASP A 227 21.54 49.43 -43.94
N ALA A 228 20.95 50.27 -43.09
CA ALA A 228 20.93 51.72 -43.26
C ALA A 228 22.35 52.33 -43.41
N GLN A 229 23.30 51.91 -42.57
CA GLN A 229 24.71 52.34 -42.67
C GLN A 229 25.37 51.91 -43.99
N ARG A 230 24.97 50.76 -44.53
CA ARG A 230 25.48 50.30 -45.82
C ARG A 230 24.98 51.18 -46.96
N TRP A 231 23.69 51.56 -46.95
CA TRP A 231 23.14 52.50 -47.94
C TRP A 231 23.85 53.86 -47.86
N GLU A 232 24.15 54.36 -46.66
CA GLU A 232 24.91 55.62 -46.49
C GLU A 232 26.37 55.55 -46.96
N ALA A 233 26.98 54.36 -47.01
CA ALA A 233 28.35 54.17 -47.47
C ALA A 233 28.48 53.99 -48.99
N GLU A 234 27.37 53.74 -49.68
CA GLU A 234 27.32 53.57 -51.14
C GLU A 234 27.01 54.88 -51.89
N ASP A 235 26.65 55.97 -51.17
CA ASP A 235 26.52 57.36 -51.65
C ASP A 235 27.82 58.17 -51.47
#